data_AF-A0A371IU00-F1
#
_entry.id   AF-A0A371IU00-F1
#
_cell.length_a   1.000
_cell.length_b   1.000
_cell.length_c   1.000
_cell.angle_alpha   90.00
_cell.angle_beta   90.00
_cell.angle_gamma   90.00
#
_symmetry.space_group_name_H-M   'P 1'
#
loop_
_entity.id
_entity.type
_entity.pdbx_description
1 polymer ?
#
loop_
_entity_poly.entity_id
_entity_poly.type
_entity_poly.pdbx_seq_one_letter_code
_entity_poly.pdbx_strand_id
1 'polypeptide(L)'
;MKNMFISIVQKCICVDFLLNALLRSNSYNYFTLLSTIKEENLRNIKIICYLYEYLFKDVLVLDNISSIKIDKLHENRFNSLLELYLKIISELNTIYNYNFNFFYRQIVRSLTNSYFNLVSSIHYLCYTQPSDNHYRNKFSFFKPDENYGIGKKSNELTVDEMRNIAAICINIFFDYSLSDEDIYNGGYEVFFENDTENKFYQFFFKCNDIFFKVRILSKDYTVFYMYQSLDNPLEISPSITKDDAKVFADSYLKEKLKDDFNKLIFDKDYLNIYSYMNIPESYKFKYNFKDENAKTNFNKGIYISIDAKNFFVQEISLL
;
A
#
# COMPACT_ATOMS: atom_id res chain seq x y z
N MET A 1 17.94 -23.76 27.37
CA MET A 1 16.74 -23.82 26.50
C MET A 1 15.44 -23.61 27.28
N LYS A 2 15.12 -24.37 28.35
CA LYS A 2 13.91 -24.14 29.19
C LYS A 2 13.74 -22.68 29.63
N ASN A 3 14.78 -22.09 30.22
CA ASN A 3 14.77 -20.69 30.66
C ASN A 3 14.53 -19.70 29.51
N MET A 4 14.90 -20.03 28.27
CA MET A 4 14.63 -19.17 27.12
C MET A 4 13.15 -19.20 26.74
N PHE A 5 12.51 -20.38 26.75
CA PHE A 5 11.06 -20.48 26.56
C PHE A 5 10.30 -19.71 27.64
N ILE A 6 10.69 -19.86 28.90
CA ILE A 6 10.13 -19.09 30.03
C ILE A 6 10.31 -17.59 29.78
N SER A 7 11.53 -17.16 29.43
CA SER A 7 11.88 -15.76 29.12
C SER A 7 11.06 -15.19 27.94
N ILE A 8 10.81 -15.98 26.91
CA ILE A 8 9.97 -15.58 25.76
C ILE A 8 8.53 -15.42 26.20
N VAL A 9 7.94 -16.42 26.88
CA VAL A 9 6.54 -16.37 27.33
C VAL A 9 6.32 -15.17 28.25
N GLN A 10 7.26 -14.89 29.15
CA GLN A 10 7.21 -13.69 29.99
C GLN A 10 7.11 -12.40 29.17
N LYS A 11 7.96 -12.22 28.15
CA LYS A 11 7.89 -11.03 27.27
C LYS A 11 6.58 -10.95 26.51
N CYS A 12 6.06 -12.08 26.04
CA CYS A 12 4.79 -12.12 25.32
C CYS A 12 3.61 -11.73 26.21
N ILE A 13 3.63 -12.10 27.50
CA ILE A 13 2.64 -11.65 28.49
C ILE A 13 2.77 -10.14 28.71
N CYS A 14 3.98 -9.62 28.84
CA CYS A 14 4.20 -8.18 28.96
C CYS A 14 3.72 -7.39 27.73
N VAL A 15 3.90 -7.94 26.53
CA VAL A 15 3.30 -7.42 25.30
C VAL A 15 1.78 -7.37 25.41
N ASP A 16 1.12 -8.43 25.89
CA ASP A 16 -0.35 -8.44 26.05
C ASP A 16 -0.83 -7.35 27.01
N PHE A 17 -0.12 -7.15 28.14
CA PHE A 17 -0.42 -6.05 29.07
C PHE A 17 -0.29 -4.67 28.42
N LEU A 18 0.76 -4.43 27.62
CA LEU A 18 0.95 -3.17 26.91
C LEU A 18 -0.11 -2.94 25.83
N LEU A 19 -0.47 -3.98 25.07
CA LEU A 19 -1.54 -3.91 24.07
C LEU A 19 -2.88 -3.60 24.72
N ASN A 20 -3.20 -4.22 25.86
CA ASN A 20 -4.42 -3.89 26.62
C ASN A 20 -4.41 -2.43 27.11
N ALA A 21 -3.26 -1.93 27.55
CA ALA A 21 -3.13 -0.54 27.97
C ALA A 21 -3.31 0.45 26.80
N LEU A 22 -2.85 0.09 25.59
CA LEU A 22 -3.02 0.88 24.37
C LEU A 22 -4.46 0.83 23.83
N LEU A 23 -5.09 -0.34 23.83
CA LEU A 23 -6.49 -0.53 23.44
C LEU A 23 -7.43 0.29 24.33
N ARG A 24 -7.14 0.39 25.63
CA ARG A 24 -7.91 1.21 26.57
C ARG A 24 -7.68 2.70 26.39
N SER A 25 -6.54 3.14 25.85
CA SER A 25 -6.21 4.56 25.70
C SER A 25 -6.56 5.16 24.34
N ASN A 26 -6.57 4.35 23.27
CA ASN A 26 -6.79 4.81 21.90
C ASN A 26 -8.17 4.36 21.40
N SER A 27 -9.23 5.02 21.88
CA SER A 27 -10.59 4.46 21.83
C SER A 27 -11.14 4.07 20.46
N TYR A 28 -10.59 4.50 19.31
CA TYR A 28 -11.12 4.08 18.00
C TYR A 28 -10.09 3.88 16.86
N ASN A 29 -9.04 4.71 16.74
CA ASN A 29 -8.25 4.78 15.49
C ASN A 29 -7.42 3.54 15.15
N TYR A 30 -7.02 2.74 16.14
CA TYR A 30 -6.16 1.57 15.92
C TYR A 30 -6.72 0.31 16.60
N PHE A 31 -8.00 0.34 17.00
CA PHE A 31 -8.61 -0.72 17.78
C PHE A 31 -8.56 -2.07 17.06
N THR A 32 -8.94 -2.09 15.77
CA THR A 32 -8.94 -3.32 14.96
C THR A 32 -7.53 -3.89 14.83
N LEU A 33 -6.55 -3.07 14.43
CA LEU A 33 -5.17 -3.52 14.26
C LEU A 33 -4.55 -4.00 15.58
N LEU A 34 -4.70 -3.23 16.67
CA LEU A 34 -4.18 -3.63 17.98
C LEU A 34 -4.86 -4.89 18.52
N SER A 35 -6.14 -5.11 18.19
CA SER A 35 -6.85 -6.34 18.52
C SER A 35 -6.31 -7.53 17.74
N THR A 36 -6.06 -7.38 16.44
CA THR A 36 -5.44 -8.43 15.61
C THR A 36 -4.02 -8.76 16.10
N ILE A 37 -3.21 -7.74 16.42
CA ILE A 37 -1.87 -7.92 17.00
C ILE A 37 -1.95 -8.70 18.32
N LYS A 38 -2.94 -8.37 19.16
CA LYS A 38 -3.16 -9.05 20.44
C LYS A 38 -3.56 -10.52 20.25
N GLU A 39 -4.50 -10.80 19.35
CA GLU A 39 -4.92 -12.17 19.02
C GLU A 39 -3.76 -13.02 18.49
N GLU A 40 -2.94 -12.46 17.61
CA GLU A 40 -1.75 -13.12 17.07
C GLU A 40 -0.71 -13.39 18.17
N ASN A 41 -0.47 -12.44 19.08
CA ASN A 41 0.42 -12.64 20.23
C ASN A 41 -0.08 -13.75 21.17
N LEU A 42 -1.39 -13.81 21.45
CA LEU A 42 -1.99 -14.88 22.26
C LEU A 42 -1.88 -16.25 21.58
N ARG A 43 -2.06 -16.31 20.26
CA ARG A 43 -1.85 -17.52 19.47
C ARG A 43 -0.40 -18.00 19.57
N ASN A 44 0.55 -17.08 19.44
CA ASN A 44 1.97 -17.41 19.54
C ASN A 44 2.36 -17.91 20.93
N ILE A 45 1.83 -17.31 22.01
CA ILE A 45 2.04 -17.80 23.38
C ILE A 45 1.62 -19.27 23.50
N LYS A 46 0.43 -19.63 22.99
CA LYS A 46 -0.06 -21.02 23.02
C LYS A 46 0.89 -21.95 22.28
N ILE A 47 1.34 -21.57 21.09
CA ILE A 47 2.28 -22.36 20.28
C ILE A 47 3.62 -22.54 21.01
N ILE A 48 4.13 -21.50 21.67
CA ILE A 48 5.38 -21.56 22.45
C ILE A 48 5.24 -22.47 23.66
N CYS A 49 4.12 -22.40 24.39
CA CYS A 49 3.85 -23.29 25.53
C CYS A 49 3.73 -24.75 25.09
N TYR A 50 3.00 -25.03 24.01
CA TYR A 50 2.93 -26.39 23.47
C TYR A 50 4.31 -26.88 23.03
N LEU A 51 5.09 -26.04 22.34
CA LEU A 51 6.44 -26.41 21.93
C LEU A 51 7.33 -26.73 23.15
N TYR A 52 7.21 -25.97 24.25
CA TYR A 52 7.90 -26.28 25.51
C TYR A 52 7.46 -27.63 26.08
N GLU A 53 6.15 -27.86 26.23
CA GLU A 53 5.60 -29.10 26.76
C GLU A 53 6.05 -30.32 25.97
N TYR A 54 6.04 -30.23 24.64
CA TYR A 54 6.50 -31.31 23.76
C TYR A 54 8.01 -31.56 23.85
N LEU A 55 8.83 -30.51 23.92
CA LEU A 55 10.28 -30.64 23.98
C LEU A 55 10.78 -31.15 25.33
N PHE A 56 10.12 -30.77 26.41
CA PHE A 56 10.61 -31.02 27.77
C PHE A 56 9.76 -31.99 28.58
N LYS A 57 8.58 -32.39 28.08
CA LYS A 57 7.59 -33.21 28.79
C LYS A 57 7.26 -32.64 30.17
N ASP A 58 7.13 -31.32 30.21
CA ASP A 58 7.04 -30.51 31.42
C ASP A 58 6.11 -29.33 31.18
N VAL A 59 5.42 -28.86 32.22
CA VAL A 59 4.53 -27.70 32.11
C VAL A 59 5.35 -26.43 32.30
N LEU A 60 5.10 -25.42 31.47
CA LEU A 60 5.81 -24.14 31.60
C LEU A 60 5.28 -23.40 32.83
N VAL A 61 6.06 -23.39 33.91
CA VAL A 61 5.76 -22.63 35.14
C VAL A 61 6.51 -21.30 35.11
N LEU A 62 5.80 -20.22 35.39
CA LEU A 62 6.33 -18.86 35.45
C LEU A 62 6.64 -18.48 36.91
N ASP A 63 7.80 -18.87 37.42
CA ASP A 63 8.24 -18.48 38.77
C ASP A 63 9.17 -17.25 38.71
N ASN A 64 8.98 -16.32 39.65
CA ASN A 64 9.74 -15.06 39.80
C ASN A 64 9.75 -14.16 38.55
N ILE A 65 8.69 -13.38 38.40
CA ILE A 65 8.56 -12.38 37.34
C ILE A 65 9.26 -11.08 37.78
N SER A 66 10.29 -10.65 37.05
CA SER A 66 10.81 -9.29 37.17
C SER A 66 9.75 -8.30 36.68
N SER A 67 9.29 -7.40 37.56
CA SER A 67 8.29 -6.38 37.19
C SER A 67 8.82 -5.46 36.09
N ILE A 68 8.10 -5.35 34.97
CA ILE A 68 8.38 -4.33 33.96
C ILE A 68 7.75 -3.01 34.42
N LYS A 69 8.56 -1.96 34.58
CA LYS A 69 8.05 -0.61 34.80
C LYS A 69 7.39 -0.12 33.51
N ILE A 70 6.08 0.06 33.53
CA ILE A 70 5.32 0.65 32.43
C ILE A 70 5.13 2.13 32.72
N ASP A 71 5.64 2.98 31.84
CA ASP A 71 5.57 4.43 31.99
C ASP A 71 4.18 5.00 31.59
N LYS A 72 3.82 6.17 32.13
CA LYS A 72 2.48 6.75 31.93
C LYS A 72 2.25 7.34 30.52
N LEU A 73 3.31 7.59 29.75
CA LEU A 73 3.24 8.20 28.42
C LEU A 73 2.94 7.19 27.30
N HIS A 74 2.06 7.54 26.36
CA HIS A 74 1.61 6.64 25.29
C HIS A 74 2.68 6.37 24.22
N GLU A 75 3.49 7.35 23.87
CA GLU A 75 4.55 7.25 22.85
C GLU A 75 5.63 6.25 23.26
N ASN A 76 5.95 6.22 24.55
CA ASN A 76 6.88 5.27 25.14
C ASN A 76 6.36 3.82 25.07
N ARG A 77 5.05 3.59 24.93
CA ARG A 77 4.46 2.24 24.93
C ARG A 77 4.66 1.52 23.60
N PHE A 78 4.63 2.23 22.46
CA PHE A 78 4.91 1.59 21.16
C PHE A 78 6.40 1.26 21.00
N ASN A 79 7.29 2.15 21.44
CA ASN A 79 8.73 1.85 21.50
C ASN A 79 9.04 0.67 22.43
N SER A 80 8.37 0.60 23.60
CA SER A 80 8.48 -0.54 24.51
C SER A 80 7.98 -1.86 23.88
N LEU A 81 6.90 -1.80 23.08
CA LEU A 81 6.41 -2.96 22.32
C LEU A 81 7.42 -3.43 21.27
N LEU A 82 7.98 -2.51 20.49
CA LEU A 82 9.03 -2.83 19.51
C LEU A 82 10.22 -3.51 20.18
N GLU A 83 10.69 -2.95 21.29
CA GLU A 83 11.83 -3.49 22.02
C GLU A 83 11.55 -4.93 22.51
N LEU A 84 10.35 -5.18 23.06
CA LEU A 84 9.95 -6.51 23.50
C LEU A 84 9.85 -7.51 22.33
N TYR A 85 9.28 -7.11 21.20
CA TYR A 85 9.20 -7.98 20.02
C TYR A 85 10.57 -8.32 19.45
N LEU A 86 11.48 -7.34 19.36
CA LEU A 86 12.85 -7.59 18.91
C LEU A 86 13.60 -8.54 19.85
N LYS A 87 13.40 -8.40 21.17
CA LYS A 87 13.94 -9.34 22.16
C LYS A 87 13.38 -10.76 21.98
N ILE A 88 12.07 -10.90 21.74
CA ILE A 88 11.43 -12.20 21.44
C ILE A 88 12.03 -12.82 20.18
N ILE A 89 12.17 -12.06 19.09
CA ILE A 89 12.76 -12.53 17.82
C ILE A 89 14.20 -13.00 18.03
N SER A 90 15.00 -12.24 18.78
CA SER A 90 16.39 -12.61 19.09
C SER A 90 16.49 -13.94 19.85
N GLU A 91 15.63 -14.13 20.87
CA GLU A 91 15.59 -15.38 21.62
C GLU A 91 15.06 -16.54 20.77
N LEU A 92 14.07 -16.33 19.90
CA LEU A 92 13.58 -17.33 18.94
C LEU A 92 14.64 -17.73 17.92
N ASN A 93 15.41 -16.78 17.39
CA ASN A 93 16.55 -17.07 16.51
C ASN A 93 17.64 -17.86 17.23
N THR A 94 17.88 -17.56 18.50
CA THR A 94 18.80 -18.36 19.31
C THR A 94 18.28 -19.77 19.51
N ILE A 95 16.97 -19.94 19.75
CA ILE A 95 16.29 -21.24 19.79
C ILE A 95 16.46 -21.95 18.44
N TYR A 96 16.21 -21.30 17.32
CA TYR A 96 16.32 -21.86 15.97
C TYR A 96 17.68 -22.53 15.69
N ASN A 97 18.75 -21.97 16.25
CA ASN A 97 20.11 -22.48 16.10
C ASN A 97 20.41 -23.73 16.94
N TYR A 98 19.53 -24.14 17.86
CA TYR A 98 19.67 -25.42 18.55
C TYR A 98 19.31 -26.60 17.65
N ASN A 99 19.83 -27.77 18.01
CA ASN A 99 19.69 -28.96 17.19
C ASN A 99 18.30 -29.59 17.33
N PHE A 100 17.36 -29.09 16.54
CA PHE A 100 15.97 -29.55 16.49
C PHE A 100 15.72 -30.52 15.34
N ASN A 101 14.70 -31.38 15.48
CA ASN A 101 14.06 -32.01 14.33
C ASN A 101 13.48 -30.92 13.40
N PHE A 102 13.50 -31.18 12.09
CA PHE A 102 12.97 -30.32 11.03
C PHE A 102 11.61 -29.68 11.40
N PHE A 103 10.66 -30.47 11.92
CA PHE A 103 9.34 -29.97 12.29
C PHE A 103 9.39 -28.84 13.33
N TYR A 104 10.19 -28.99 14.38
CA TYR A 104 10.33 -27.96 15.41
C TYR A 104 11.04 -26.71 14.89
N ARG A 105 12.02 -26.87 13.98
CA ARG A 105 12.64 -25.71 13.31
C ARG A 105 11.64 -24.93 12.48
N GLN A 106 10.70 -25.60 11.81
CA GLN A 106 9.65 -24.91 11.06
C GLN A 106 8.71 -24.16 11.99
N ILE A 107 8.34 -24.73 13.15
CA ILE A 107 7.52 -24.03 14.15
C ILE A 107 8.23 -22.77 14.67
N VAL A 108 9.52 -22.88 15.03
CA VAL A 108 10.31 -21.73 15.51
C VAL A 108 10.48 -20.68 14.42
N ARG A 109 10.69 -21.09 13.15
CA ARG A 109 10.75 -20.17 12.01
C ARG A 109 9.43 -19.45 11.78
N SER A 110 8.30 -20.16 11.85
CA SER A 110 6.97 -19.57 11.74
C SER A 110 6.66 -18.59 12.88
N LEU A 111 7.05 -18.92 14.11
CA LEU A 111 6.97 -18.00 15.25
C LEU A 111 7.81 -16.73 15.01
N THR A 112 9.04 -16.90 14.53
CA THR A 112 9.94 -15.78 14.22
C THR A 112 9.33 -14.87 13.16
N ASN A 113 8.78 -15.44 12.09
CA ASN A 113 8.09 -14.68 11.04
C ASN A 113 6.84 -13.96 11.58
N SER A 114 6.05 -14.60 12.45
CA SER A 114 4.89 -13.97 13.06
C SER A 114 5.29 -12.76 13.91
N TYR A 115 6.27 -12.90 14.81
CA TYR A 115 6.76 -11.76 15.59
C TYR A 115 7.43 -10.67 14.74
N PHE A 116 8.09 -11.03 13.64
CA PHE A 116 8.60 -10.06 12.67
C PHE A 116 7.46 -9.26 12.01
N ASN A 117 6.36 -9.91 11.64
CA ASN A 117 5.17 -9.22 11.12
C ASN A 117 4.58 -8.27 12.18
N LEU A 118 4.56 -8.66 13.46
CA LEU A 118 4.10 -7.79 14.55
C LEU A 118 4.99 -6.55 14.73
N VAL A 119 6.32 -6.68 14.56
CA VAL A 119 7.24 -5.53 14.51
C VAL A 119 6.85 -4.58 13.39
N SER A 120 6.63 -5.08 12.18
CA SER A 120 6.20 -4.26 11.05
C SER A 120 4.87 -3.53 11.33
N SER A 121 3.91 -4.20 11.96
CA SER A 121 2.63 -3.60 12.35
C SER A 121 2.75 -2.51 13.41
N ILE A 122 3.66 -2.64 14.39
CA ILE A 122 3.90 -1.58 15.38
C ILE A 122 4.74 -0.44 14.78
N HIS A 123 5.67 -0.75 13.89
CA HIS A 123 6.50 0.27 13.24
C HIS A 123 5.66 1.23 12.40
N TYR A 124 4.64 0.69 11.70
CA TYR A 124 3.59 1.48 11.07
C TYR A 124 2.94 2.49 12.05
N LEU A 125 2.61 2.05 13.27
CA LEU A 125 1.98 2.92 14.29
C LEU A 125 2.93 3.97 14.87
N CYS A 126 4.22 3.64 15.02
CA CYS A 126 5.22 4.60 15.53
C CYS A 126 5.45 5.78 14.58
N TYR A 127 5.33 5.55 13.27
CA TYR A 127 5.54 6.58 12.25
C TYR A 127 4.30 7.44 11.96
N THR A 128 3.11 7.00 12.39
CA THR A 128 1.86 7.80 12.32
C THR A 128 1.75 8.89 13.40
N GLN A 129 2.79 9.11 14.21
CA GLN A 129 2.85 10.27 15.12
C GLN A 129 3.53 11.45 14.42
N PRO A 130 2.86 12.61 14.29
CA PRO A 130 3.37 13.72 13.48
C PRO A 130 4.60 14.35 14.14
N SER A 131 5.69 14.46 13.37
CA SER A 131 6.76 15.41 13.65
C SER A 131 6.78 16.47 12.55
N ASP A 132 6.78 17.73 12.98
CA ASP A 132 6.54 18.91 12.16
C ASP A 132 7.62 19.21 11.09
N ASN A 133 7.12 19.80 9.99
CA ASN A 133 7.78 20.70 9.00
C ASN A 133 8.70 20.13 7.89
N HIS A 134 8.32 20.31 6.62
CA HIS A 134 8.73 21.46 5.76
C HIS A 134 8.31 21.30 4.26
N TYR A 135 7.73 22.39 3.72
CA TYR A 135 7.63 22.85 2.31
C TYR A 135 8.11 21.97 1.14
N ARG A 136 7.26 21.78 0.11
CA ARG A 136 7.65 21.87 -1.32
C ARG A 136 6.46 21.92 -2.30
N ASN A 137 6.55 22.86 -3.24
CA ASN A 137 5.67 23.00 -4.41
C ASN A 137 5.81 21.80 -5.37
N LYS A 138 4.74 21.01 -5.55
CA LYS A 138 4.57 20.03 -6.65
C LYS A 138 3.22 20.23 -7.33
N PHE A 139 3.22 20.09 -8.65
CA PHE A 139 2.06 20.15 -9.54
C PHE A 139 1.43 18.75 -9.65
N SER A 140 0.11 18.65 -9.43
CA SER A 140 -0.69 17.42 -9.49
C SER A 140 -1.83 17.60 -10.50
N PHE A 141 -2.33 16.51 -11.10
CA PHE A 141 -3.47 16.54 -12.05
C PHE A 141 -4.71 17.24 -11.49
N PHE A 142 -4.88 17.17 -10.19
CA PHE A 142 -5.88 17.86 -9.43
C PHE A 142 -5.25 18.15 -8.07
N LYS A 143 -5.20 19.43 -7.67
CA LYS A 143 -5.37 19.76 -6.25
C LYS A 143 -6.86 19.96 -6.12
N PRO A 144 -7.55 19.35 -5.15
CA PRO A 144 -8.90 19.77 -4.85
C PRO A 144 -8.86 21.27 -4.59
N ASP A 145 -9.40 22.06 -5.52
CA ASP A 145 -9.63 23.48 -5.25
C ASP A 145 -10.53 23.55 -4.01
N GLU A 146 -10.27 24.55 -3.17
CA GLU A 146 -10.95 24.85 -1.89
C GLU A 146 -12.49 25.01 -2.01
N ASN A 147 -13.06 24.83 -3.21
CA ASN A 147 -14.48 24.95 -3.54
C ASN A 147 -15.28 23.65 -3.39
N TYR A 148 -14.65 22.48 -3.29
CA TYR A 148 -15.33 21.30 -2.73
C TYR A 148 -15.11 21.38 -1.23
N GLY A 149 -16.16 21.68 -0.47
CA GLY A 149 -16.15 22.03 0.97
C GLY A 149 -15.58 21.00 1.96
N ILE A 150 -14.43 20.39 1.66
CA ILE A 150 -13.59 19.64 2.57
C ILE A 150 -12.83 20.70 3.38
N GLY A 151 -13.51 21.21 4.41
CA GLY A 151 -12.94 22.19 5.32
C GLY A 151 -11.61 21.69 5.87
N LYS A 152 -10.55 22.49 5.69
CA LYS A 152 -9.23 22.29 6.32
C LYS A 152 -9.38 22.03 7.82
N LYS A 153 -9.36 20.76 8.22
CA LYS A 153 -9.13 20.32 9.60
C LYS A 153 -8.28 19.04 9.56
N SER A 154 -7.04 19.19 10.01
CA SER A 154 -5.99 18.16 10.18
C SER A 154 -5.30 17.65 8.90
N ASN A 155 -4.00 17.37 9.05
CA ASN A 155 -2.96 17.45 8.00
C ASN A 155 -2.67 16.16 7.21
N GLU A 156 -3.55 15.16 7.18
CA GLU A 156 -3.44 14.01 6.27
C GLU A 156 -4.83 13.65 5.75
N LEU A 157 -5.00 13.56 4.43
CA LEU A 157 -6.23 13.02 3.86
C LEU A 157 -6.29 11.53 4.23
N THR A 158 -7.42 11.13 4.78
CA THR A 158 -7.76 9.74 5.08
C THR A 158 -7.67 8.88 3.82
N VAL A 159 -7.47 7.57 4.00
CA VAL A 159 -7.49 6.62 2.88
C VAL A 159 -8.81 6.70 2.11
N ASP A 160 -9.92 7.00 2.79
CA ASP A 160 -11.23 7.20 2.18
C ASP A 160 -11.25 8.44 1.28
N GLU A 161 -10.61 9.54 1.68
CA GLU A 161 -10.43 10.72 0.83
C GLU A 161 -9.54 10.44 -0.38
N MET A 162 -8.46 9.67 -0.24
CA MET A 162 -7.65 9.22 -1.38
C MET A 162 -8.44 8.31 -2.32
N ARG A 163 -9.27 7.41 -1.77
CA ARG A 163 -10.16 6.55 -2.55
C ARG A 163 -11.19 7.38 -3.31
N ASN A 164 -11.73 8.44 -2.69
CA ASN A 164 -12.63 9.38 -3.35
C ASN A 164 -11.92 10.16 -4.47
N ILE A 165 -10.67 10.60 -4.26
CA ILE A 165 -9.85 11.20 -5.32
C ILE A 165 -9.67 10.20 -6.47
N ALA A 166 -9.35 8.94 -6.18
CA ALA A 166 -9.22 7.91 -7.21
C ALA A 166 -10.52 7.74 -8.00
N ALA A 167 -11.66 7.72 -7.33
CA ALA A 167 -12.97 7.59 -7.96
C ALA A 167 -13.33 8.81 -8.84
N ILE A 168 -13.04 10.02 -8.37
CA ILE A 168 -13.20 11.26 -9.14
C ILE A 168 -12.31 11.22 -10.39
N CYS A 169 -11.05 10.79 -10.27
CA CYS A 169 -10.14 10.66 -11.40
C CYS A 169 -10.62 9.64 -12.43
N ILE A 170 -11.19 8.50 -12.00
CA ILE A 170 -11.81 7.53 -12.92
C ILE A 170 -12.93 8.18 -13.72
N ASN A 171 -13.81 8.96 -13.07
CA ASN A 171 -14.86 9.66 -13.78
C ASN A 171 -14.31 10.69 -14.78
N ILE A 172 -13.31 11.48 -14.39
CA ILE A 172 -12.72 12.51 -15.27
C ILE A 172 -12.03 11.90 -16.49
N PHE A 173 -11.25 10.83 -16.29
CA PHE A 173 -10.39 10.28 -17.35
C PHE A 173 -11.07 9.16 -18.12
N PHE A 174 -11.90 8.33 -17.50
CA PHE A 174 -12.57 7.22 -18.17
C PHE A 174 -14.07 7.43 -18.38
N ASP A 175 -14.59 8.62 -18.05
CA ASP A 175 -16.02 8.97 -18.16
C ASP A 175 -16.93 7.95 -17.44
N TYR A 176 -16.42 7.37 -16.35
CA TYR A 176 -17.09 6.33 -15.58
C TYR A 176 -17.39 6.80 -14.16
N SER A 177 -18.67 6.99 -13.84
CA SER A 177 -19.11 7.32 -12.49
C SER A 177 -19.21 6.05 -11.64
N LEU A 178 -18.36 5.94 -10.63
CA LEU A 178 -18.47 4.89 -9.61
C LEU A 178 -19.59 5.26 -8.64
N SER A 179 -20.60 4.38 -8.49
CA SER A 179 -21.56 4.47 -7.40
C SER A 179 -21.11 3.58 -6.23
N ASP A 180 -21.37 3.97 -4.98
CA ASP A 180 -20.95 3.20 -3.80
C ASP A 180 -21.59 1.79 -3.74
N GLU A 181 -22.74 1.60 -4.41
CA GLU A 181 -23.46 0.32 -4.47
C GLU A 181 -22.83 -0.67 -5.47
N ASP A 182 -22.03 -0.18 -6.43
CA ASP A 182 -21.49 -0.97 -7.55
C ASP A 182 -20.05 -1.49 -7.30
N ILE A 183 -19.40 -1.15 -6.18
CA ILE A 183 -17.99 -1.49 -5.93
C ILE A 183 -17.88 -2.85 -5.23
N TYR A 184 -17.81 -3.93 -6.01
CA TYR A 184 -17.44 -5.25 -5.48
C TYR A 184 -15.91 -5.30 -5.29
N ASN A 185 -15.42 -5.72 -4.10
CA ASN A 185 -13.98 -5.85 -3.80
C ASN A 185 -13.14 -4.55 -3.91
N GLY A 186 -13.60 -3.44 -3.32
CA GLY A 186 -12.84 -2.18 -3.21
C GLY A 186 -11.65 -2.25 -2.22
N GLY A 187 -10.72 -3.17 -2.45
CA GLY A 187 -9.47 -3.27 -1.71
C GLY A 187 -8.45 -2.22 -2.19
N TYR A 188 -7.46 -1.94 -1.34
CA TYR A 188 -6.29 -1.17 -1.73
C TYR A 188 -5.02 -1.83 -1.20
N GLU A 189 -3.94 -1.67 -1.94
CA GLU A 189 -2.61 -2.12 -1.56
C GLU A 189 -1.71 -0.90 -1.35
N VAL A 190 -0.79 -0.99 -0.39
CA VAL A 190 0.18 0.07 -0.10
C VAL A 190 1.57 -0.38 -0.51
N PHE A 191 2.23 0.42 -1.33
CA PHE A 191 3.56 0.12 -1.88
C PHE A 191 4.60 1.12 -1.35
N PHE A 192 5.82 0.63 -1.15
CA PHE A 192 6.98 1.40 -0.71
C PHE A 192 8.19 1.03 -1.58
N GLU A 193 8.71 2.00 -2.35
CA GLU A 193 9.94 1.81 -3.13
C GLU A 193 11.17 2.30 -2.36
N ASN A 194 11.60 1.62 -1.28
CA ASN A 194 12.82 1.89 -0.49
C ASN A 194 13.04 3.35 0.03
N ASP A 195 12.17 4.28 -0.34
CA ASP A 195 12.14 5.71 -0.07
C ASP A 195 10.68 6.06 0.23
N THR A 196 10.46 6.56 1.43
CA THR A 196 9.13 6.97 1.92
C THR A 196 8.53 8.10 1.10
N GLU A 197 9.34 8.87 0.37
CA GLU A 197 8.84 9.86 -0.59
C GLU A 197 8.08 9.23 -1.77
N ASN A 198 8.30 7.96 -2.06
CA ASN A 198 7.66 7.24 -3.16
C ASN A 198 6.56 6.29 -2.66
N LYS A 199 6.11 6.43 -1.41
CA LYS A 199 4.95 5.69 -0.89
C LYS A 199 3.74 6.03 -1.74
N PHE A 200 3.04 5.00 -2.22
CA PHE A 200 1.77 5.15 -2.93
C PHE A 200 0.73 4.12 -2.53
N TYR A 201 -0.53 4.50 -2.70
CA TYR A 201 -1.69 3.64 -2.54
C TYR A 201 -2.17 3.21 -3.92
N GLN A 202 -2.43 1.92 -4.09
CA GLN A 202 -3.07 1.37 -5.28
C GLN A 202 -4.49 0.95 -4.93
N PHE A 203 -5.46 1.68 -5.45
CA PHE A 203 -6.88 1.37 -5.29
C PHE A 203 -7.36 0.51 -6.43
N PHE A 204 -8.19 -0.48 -6.10
CA PHE A 204 -8.87 -1.33 -7.05
C PHE A 204 -10.37 -1.08 -6.97
N PHE A 205 -11.00 -0.90 -8.14
CA PHE A 205 -12.45 -0.79 -8.25
C PHE A 205 -12.92 -1.81 -9.27
N LYS A 206 -13.84 -2.68 -8.90
CA LYS A 206 -14.51 -3.58 -9.84
C LYS A 206 -16.00 -3.24 -9.84
N CYS A 207 -16.50 -2.83 -11.00
CA CYS A 207 -17.89 -2.45 -11.22
C CYS A 207 -18.37 -3.12 -12.51
N ASN A 208 -19.38 -3.99 -12.39
CA ASN A 208 -19.89 -4.78 -13.51
C ASN A 208 -18.75 -5.54 -14.24
N ASP A 209 -18.66 -5.37 -15.56
CA ASP A 209 -17.62 -5.97 -16.42
C ASP A 209 -16.37 -5.08 -16.57
N ILE A 210 -16.14 -4.12 -15.68
CA ILE A 210 -14.97 -3.21 -15.75
C ILE A 210 -14.19 -3.22 -14.44
N PHE A 211 -12.88 -3.27 -14.58
CA PHE A 211 -11.92 -3.16 -13.49
C PHE A 211 -11.05 -1.92 -13.68
N PHE A 212 -10.89 -1.15 -12.60
CA PHE A 212 -10.01 0.00 -12.53
C PHE A 212 -8.91 -0.20 -11.48
N LYS A 213 -7.73 0.32 -11.78
CA LYS A 213 -6.58 0.37 -10.88
C LYS A 213 -5.97 1.77 -10.90
N VAL A 214 -5.91 2.43 -9.75
CA VAL A 214 -5.43 3.82 -9.63
C VAL A 214 -4.33 3.89 -8.58
N ARG A 215 -3.20 4.53 -8.91
CA ARG A 215 -2.11 4.76 -7.94
C ARG A 215 -1.98 6.23 -7.58
N ILE A 216 -1.91 6.47 -6.28
CA ILE A 216 -1.88 7.80 -5.68
C ILE A 216 -0.69 7.91 -4.72
N LEU A 217 0.16 8.92 -4.92
CA LEU A 217 1.26 9.20 -4.00
C LEU A 217 0.72 9.62 -2.63
N SER A 218 1.27 9.04 -1.55
CA SER A 218 0.87 9.35 -0.18
C SER A 218 1.25 10.76 0.24
N LYS A 219 2.29 11.35 -0.36
CA LYS A 219 2.87 12.64 0.09
C LYS A 219 2.10 13.86 -0.37
N ASP A 220 1.53 13.82 -1.56
CA ASP A 220 0.89 14.96 -2.21
C ASP A 220 -0.41 14.60 -2.94
N TYR A 221 -0.87 13.35 -2.78
CA TYR A 221 -2.10 12.83 -3.36
C TYR A 221 -2.12 12.88 -4.88
N THR A 222 -0.95 12.96 -5.52
CA THR A 222 -0.84 12.96 -6.97
C THR A 222 -1.20 11.58 -7.51
N VAL A 223 -2.24 11.52 -8.34
CA VAL A 223 -2.53 10.35 -9.16
C VAL A 223 -1.49 10.30 -10.28
N PHE A 224 -0.68 9.25 -10.31
CA PHE A 224 0.38 9.11 -11.32
C PHE A 224 0.20 7.88 -12.20
N TYR A 225 -0.79 7.04 -11.91
CA TYR A 225 -1.10 5.87 -12.72
C TYR A 225 -2.59 5.56 -12.64
N MET A 226 -3.20 5.30 -13.79
CA MET A 226 -4.58 4.82 -13.92
C MET A 226 -4.61 3.74 -15.00
N TYR A 227 -5.42 2.71 -14.76
CA TYR A 227 -5.61 1.59 -15.68
C TYR A 227 -7.06 1.15 -15.63
N GLN A 228 -7.59 0.74 -16.78
CA GLN A 228 -8.87 0.06 -16.89
C GLN A 228 -8.78 -1.18 -17.76
N SER A 229 -9.58 -2.19 -17.44
CA SER A 229 -9.77 -3.38 -18.27
C SER A 229 -11.22 -3.85 -18.25
N LEU A 230 -11.68 -4.37 -19.37
CA LEU A 230 -12.97 -5.01 -19.51
C LEU A 230 -12.83 -6.50 -19.19
N ASP A 231 -13.72 -7.08 -18.39
CA ASP A 231 -13.78 -8.52 -18.10
C ASP A 231 -14.25 -9.30 -19.34
N ASN A 232 -15.16 -8.72 -20.13
CA ASN A 232 -15.71 -9.30 -21.36
C ASN A 232 -15.61 -8.30 -22.54
N PRO A 233 -14.40 -8.05 -23.08
CA PRO A 233 -14.22 -7.11 -24.18
C PRO A 233 -14.93 -7.58 -25.46
N LEU A 234 -15.63 -6.66 -26.14
CA LEU A 234 -16.13 -6.89 -27.49
C LEU A 234 -14.96 -6.73 -28.46
N GLU A 235 -14.32 -7.83 -28.87
CA GLU A 235 -13.25 -7.76 -29.86
C GLU A 235 -13.79 -7.19 -31.19
N ILE A 236 -13.32 -6.00 -31.56
CA ILE A 236 -13.65 -5.36 -32.84
C ILE A 236 -12.56 -5.76 -33.85
N SER A 237 -12.99 -6.39 -34.94
CA SER A 237 -12.12 -6.70 -36.09
C SER A 237 -12.47 -5.78 -37.26
N PRO A 238 -11.49 -5.11 -37.89
CA PRO A 238 -10.04 -5.19 -37.64
C PRO A 238 -9.58 -4.33 -36.45
N SER A 239 -8.45 -4.71 -35.85
CA SER A 239 -7.77 -3.88 -34.84
C SER A 239 -7.38 -2.52 -35.42
N ILE A 240 -7.45 -1.48 -34.61
CA ILE A 240 -7.02 -0.13 -34.99
C ILE A 240 -5.54 -0.12 -35.43
N THR A 241 -5.21 0.72 -36.41
CA THR A 241 -3.81 0.90 -36.82
C THR A 241 -3.06 1.76 -35.80
N LYS A 242 -1.72 1.72 -35.84
CA LYS A 242 -0.87 2.61 -35.03
C LYS A 242 -1.23 4.10 -35.24
N ASP A 243 -1.44 4.50 -36.49
CA ASP A 243 -1.67 5.90 -36.83
C ASP A 243 -3.05 6.37 -36.33
N ASP A 244 -4.07 5.52 -36.48
CA ASP A 244 -5.40 5.78 -35.95
C ASP A 244 -5.40 5.79 -34.41
N ALA A 245 -4.67 4.87 -33.77
CA ALA A 245 -4.51 4.85 -32.31
C ALA A 245 -3.82 6.11 -31.79
N LYS A 246 -2.86 6.65 -32.55
CA LYS A 246 -2.21 7.92 -32.22
C LYS A 246 -3.19 9.09 -32.32
N VAL A 247 -3.99 9.15 -33.39
CA VAL A 247 -5.03 10.19 -33.55
C VAL A 247 -6.05 10.12 -32.41
N PHE A 248 -6.43 8.90 -32.02
CA PHE A 248 -7.30 8.68 -30.87
C PHE A 248 -6.65 9.19 -29.57
N ALA A 249 -5.39 8.83 -29.29
CA ALA A 249 -4.65 9.30 -28.12
C ALA A 249 -4.50 10.83 -28.07
N ASP A 250 -4.18 11.47 -29.20
CA ASP A 250 -4.07 12.92 -29.31
C ASP A 250 -5.42 13.60 -29.02
N SER A 251 -6.50 13.07 -29.59
CA SER A 251 -7.86 13.60 -29.40
C SER A 251 -8.30 13.47 -27.95
N TYR A 252 -8.08 12.30 -27.35
CA TYR A 252 -8.40 12.01 -25.96
C TYR A 252 -7.62 12.92 -25.00
N LEU A 253 -6.30 13.03 -25.16
CA LEU A 253 -5.48 13.89 -24.29
C LEU A 253 -5.86 15.36 -24.45
N LYS A 254 -6.17 15.80 -25.67
CA LYS A 254 -6.65 17.17 -25.92
C LYS A 254 -7.98 17.45 -25.24
N GLU A 255 -8.90 16.49 -25.24
CA GLU A 255 -10.18 16.61 -24.54
C GLU A 255 -9.99 16.70 -23.03
N LYS A 256 -9.24 15.76 -22.43
CA LYS A 256 -9.09 15.68 -20.97
C LYS A 256 -8.18 16.77 -20.39
N LEU A 257 -7.11 17.15 -21.10
CA LEU A 257 -6.12 18.14 -20.62
C LEU A 257 -6.39 19.56 -21.11
N LYS A 258 -7.28 19.75 -22.09
CA LYS A 258 -7.61 21.06 -22.67
C LYS A 258 -6.35 21.83 -23.06
N ASP A 259 -6.15 23.04 -22.53
CA ASP A 259 -5.02 23.91 -22.87
C ASP A 259 -3.66 23.32 -22.45
N ASP A 260 -3.63 22.42 -21.45
CA ASP A 260 -2.39 21.77 -21.02
C ASP A 260 -1.84 20.80 -22.07
N PHE A 261 -2.68 20.32 -22.99
CA PHE A 261 -2.21 19.51 -24.14
C PHE A 261 -1.19 20.27 -24.99
N ASN A 262 -1.31 21.60 -25.12
CA ASN A 262 -0.37 22.41 -25.90
C ASN A 262 1.04 22.47 -25.29
N LYS A 263 1.17 22.06 -24.02
CA LYS A 263 2.45 21.94 -23.30
C LYS A 263 3.13 20.60 -23.56
N LEU A 264 2.48 19.66 -24.25
CA LEU A 264 3.01 18.34 -24.57
C LEU A 264 3.71 18.32 -25.93
N ILE A 265 4.71 17.47 -26.04
CA ILE A 265 5.44 17.15 -27.27
C ILE A 265 5.43 15.63 -27.41
N PHE A 266 4.82 15.14 -28.49
CA PHE A 266 4.83 13.72 -28.82
C PHE A 266 6.26 13.21 -29.10
N ASP A 267 6.64 12.14 -28.43
CA ASP A 267 7.93 11.47 -28.58
C ASP A 267 7.86 10.48 -29.74
N LYS A 268 8.32 10.87 -30.92
CA LYS A 268 8.24 10.05 -32.15
C LYS A 268 9.08 8.78 -32.08
N ASP A 269 10.11 8.78 -31.25
CA ASP A 269 11.06 7.67 -31.11
C ASP A 269 10.57 6.64 -30.08
N TYR A 270 9.51 6.95 -29.34
CA TYR A 270 8.90 6.05 -28.37
C TYR A 270 7.62 5.40 -28.92
N LEU A 271 7.69 4.10 -29.18
CA LEU A 271 6.53 3.27 -29.45
C LEU A 271 6.73 1.89 -28.85
N ASN A 272 5.84 1.50 -27.94
CA ASN A 272 5.72 0.12 -27.50
C ASN A 272 4.45 -0.49 -28.06
N ILE A 273 4.60 -1.61 -28.78
CA ILE A 273 3.50 -2.39 -29.33
C ILE A 273 3.43 -3.69 -28.55
N TYR A 274 2.30 -3.94 -27.90
CA TYR A 274 1.99 -5.24 -27.33
C TYR A 274 1.19 -6.03 -28.36
N SER A 275 1.63 -7.25 -28.65
CA SER A 275 1.00 -8.09 -29.68
C SER A 275 0.88 -9.53 -29.22
N TYR A 276 -0.21 -10.18 -29.64
CA TYR A 276 -0.44 -11.60 -29.47
C TYR A 276 -0.59 -12.24 -30.84
N MET A 277 0.19 -13.29 -31.12
CA MET A 277 0.22 -13.95 -32.43
C MET A 277 0.39 -12.98 -33.62
N ASN A 278 1.25 -11.95 -33.46
CA ASN A 278 1.51 -10.88 -34.44
C ASN A 278 0.33 -9.93 -34.71
N ILE A 279 -0.75 -10.01 -33.94
CA ILE A 279 -1.85 -9.04 -33.97
C ILE A 279 -1.59 -8.01 -32.86
N PRO A 280 -1.49 -6.71 -33.19
CA PRO A 280 -1.37 -5.66 -32.18
C PRO A 280 -2.58 -5.65 -31.26
N GLU A 281 -2.35 -5.74 -29.95
CA GLU A 281 -3.38 -5.66 -28.91
C GLU A 281 -3.38 -4.31 -28.20
N SER A 282 -2.23 -3.63 -28.13
CA SER A 282 -2.14 -2.31 -27.50
C SER A 282 -0.98 -1.50 -28.05
N TYR A 283 -1.19 -0.18 -28.21
CA TYR A 283 -0.16 0.78 -28.58
C TYR A 283 0.09 1.75 -27.42
N LYS A 284 1.33 1.84 -26.95
CA LYS A 284 1.73 2.79 -25.90
C LYS A 284 2.56 3.92 -26.49
N PHE A 285 2.06 5.13 -26.32
CA PHE A 285 2.65 6.39 -26.76
C PHE A 285 3.22 7.18 -25.59
N LYS A 286 4.15 8.09 -25.87
CA LYS A 286 4.76 8.99 -24.88
C LYS A 286 4.69 10.44 -25.33
N TYR A 287 4.38 11.31 -24.38
CA TYR A 287 4.28 12.75 -24.55
C TYR A 287 5.12 13.43 -23.47
N ASN A 288 6.16 14.17 -23.86
CA ASN A 288 7.03 14.90 -22.94
C ASN A 288 6.48 16.31 -22.70
N PHE A 289 6.59 16.85 -21.50
CA PHE A 289 6.24 18.24 -21.24
C PHE A 289 7.30 19.20 -21.79
N LYS A 290 6.87 20.41 -22.15
CA LYS A 290 7.76 21.56 -22.38
C LYS A 290 8.29 22.09 -21.05
N ASP A 291 9.57 22.43 -21.00
CA ASP A 291 10.17 23.21 -19.92
C ASP A 291 9.79 24.70 -20.04
N GLU A 292 10.24 25.51 -19.07
CA GLU A 292 9.98 26.96 -19.03
C GLU A 292 10.55 27.71 -20.26
N ASN A 293 11.49 27.11 -20.98
CA ASN A 293 12.08 27.63 -22.21
C ASN A 293 11.47 27.01 -23.48
N ALA A 294 10.33 26.32 -23.37
CA ALA A 294 9.63 25.61 -24.43
C ALA A 294 10.42 24.44 -25.08
N LYS A 295 11.48 23.94 -24.44
CA LYS A 295 12.22 22.75 -24.86
C LYS A 295 11.64 21.49 -24.24
N THR A 296 11.89 20.34 -24.86
CA THR A 296 11.42 19.04 -24.38
C THR A 296 12.04 18.65 -23.05
N ASN A 297 11.22 18.36 -22.04
CA ASN A 297 11.64 17.79 -20.76
C ASN A 297 11.44 16.26 -20.79
N PHE A 298 12.54 15.51 -20.89
CA PHE A 298 12.49 14.05 -20.95
C PHE A 298 12.22 13.37 -19.61
N ASN A 299 12.34 14.11 -18.49
CA ASN A 299 12.11 13.61 -17.14
C ASN A 299 10.69 13.86 -16.66
N LYS A 300 9.84 14.46 -17.50
CA LYS A 300 8.44 14.74 -17.18
C LYS A 300 7.57 14.40 -18.38
N GLY A 301 6.77 13.35 -18.27
CA GLY A 301 6.00 12.89 -19.41
C GLY A 301 4.75 12.10 -19.06
N ILE A 302 3.85 12.00 -20.02
CA ILE A 302 2.64 11.19 -19.99
C ILE A 302 2.87 10.00 -20.92
N TYR A 303 2.60 8.81 -20.41
CA TYR A 303 2.46 7.62 -21.23
C TYR A 303 0.98 7.26 -21.29
N ILE A 304 0.50 6.92 -22.49
CA ILE A 304 -0.88 6.51 -22.72
C ILE A 304 -0.88 5.23 -23.55
N SER A 305 -1.63 4.23 -23.12
CA SER A 305 -1.82 2.96 -23.83
C SER A 305 -3.23 2.89 -24.38
N ILE A 306 -3.37 2.57 -25.67
CA ILE A 306 -4.64 2.40 -26.36
C ILE A 306 -4.84 0.92 -26.64
N ASP A 307 -5.96 0.35 -26.18
CA ASP A 307 -6.37 -1.01 -26.55
C ASP A 307 -6.76 -1.03 -28.03
N ALA A 308 -6.03 -1.82 -28.80
CA ALA A 308 -6.15 -1.85 -30.25
C ALA A 308 -7.36 -2.67 -30.74
N LYS A 309 -7.90 -3.56 -29.90
CA LYS A 309 -9.03 -4.43 -30.22
C LYS A 309 -10.37 -3.82 -29.79
N ASN A 310 -10.36 -3.05 -28.71
CA ASN A 310 -11.57 -2.55 -28.05
C ASN A 310 -11.70 -1.01 -28.11
N PHE A 311 -10.72 -0.31 -28.67
CA PHE A 311 -10.80 1.12 -28.99
C PHE A 311 -11.03 2.02 -27.77
N PHE A 312 -10.33 1.75 -26.66
CA PHE A 312 -10.38 2.60 -25.46
C PHE A 312 -8.98 2.87 -24.88
N VAL A 313 -8.89 3.87 -24.01
CA VAL A 313 -7.66 4.17 -23.27
C VAL A 313 -7.48 3.18 -22.13
N GLN A 314 -6.52 2.28 -22.25
CA GLN A 314 -6.27 1.22 -21.28
C GLN A 314 -5.46 1.69 -20.07
N GLU A 315 -4.45 2.53 -20.30
CA GLU A 315 -3.54 2.99 -19.26
C GLU A 315 -3.12 4.45 -19.48
N ILE A 316 -3.00 5.20 -18.38
CA ILE A 316 -2.37 6.51 -18.34
C ILE A 316 -1.39 6.52 -17.18
N SER A 317 -0.15 6.92 -17.44
CA SER A 317 0.87 7.06 -16.39
C SER A 317 1.71 8.31 -16.55
N LEU A 318 2.14 8.87 -15.41
CA LEU A 318 3.06 9.98 -15.32
C LEU A 318 4.44 9.48 -14.90
N LEU A 319 5.45 10.14 -15.46
CA LEU A 319 6.85 10.00 -15.07
C LEU A 319 7.40 11.38 -14.69
#